data_AF-A0A956RXF1-F1
#
_entry.id   AF-A0A956RXF1-F1
#
_cell.length_a   1.000
_cell.length_b   1.000
_cell.length_c   1.000
_cell.angle_alpha   90.00
_cell.angle_beta   90.00
_cell.angle_gamma   90.00
#
_symmetry.space_group_name_H-M   'P 1'
#
loop_
_entity.id
_entity.type
_entity.pdbx_description
1 polymer ?
#
loop_
_entity_poly.entity_id
_entity_poly.type
_entity_poly.pdbx_seq_one_letter_code
_entity_poly.pdbx_strand_id
1 'polypeptide(L)'
;MKAIYWLLVIFSLIFMNCAGGIKIADLEAQPGKYNEKEVKVKGEVVQTFAVPILSQSLVKIDDGTGQIWVKPDNKVPFKGDKITVNGTLKVGLTIANQNLGLIIVEKEKK
;
A
#
# COMPACT_ATOMS: atom_id res chain seq x y z
N MET A 1 34.58 19.71 17.70
CA MET A 1 34.39 18.61 16.73
C MET A 1 33.40 17.52 17.18
N LYS A 2 33.28 17.19 18.48
CA LYS A 2 32.27 16.21 18.96
C LYS A 2 30.82 16.73 18.92
N ALA A 3 30.61 18.03 19.13
CA ALA A 3 29.27 18.65 19.14
C ALA A 3 28.55 18.62 17.78
N ILE A 4 29.30 18.67 16.67
CA ILE A 4 28.74 18.56 15.32
C ILE A 4 28.20 17.15 15.05
N TYR A 5 28.84 16.14 15.65
CA TYR A 5 28.48 14.74 15.49
C TYR A 5 27.20 14.40 16.26
N TRP A 6 27.00 15.01 17.42
CA TRP A 6 25.76 14.89 18.20
C TRP A 6 24.56 15.58 17.53
N LEU A 7 24.80 16.66 16.78
CA LEU A 7 23.75 17.38 16.04
C LEU A 7 23.28 16.61 14.79
N LEU A 8 24.18 15.87 14.12
CA LEU A 8 23.84 15.04 12.96
C LEU A 8 23.04 13.78 13.32
N VAL A 9 23.24 13.21 14.51
CA VAL A 9 22.47 12.03 14.97
C VAL A 9 21.01 12.38 15.29
N ILE A 10 20.74 13.60 15.75
CA ILE A 10 19.37 14.07 16.05
C ILE A 10 18.56 14.38 14.79
N PHE A 11 19.21 14.77 13.69
CA PHE A 11 18.53 14.99 12.40
C PHE A 11 17.99 13.70 11.75
N SER A 12 18.42 12.53 12.23
CA SER A 12 17.96 11.21 11.75
C SER A 12 16.59 10.78 12.31
N LEU A 13 16.07 11.47 13.34
CA LEU A 13 14.84 11.06 14.05
C LEU A 13 13.54 11.71 13.54
N ILE A 14 13.60 12.50 12.48
CA ILE A 14 12.42 13.11 11.84
C ILE A 14 11.90 12.28 10.65
N PHE A 15 11.74 10.98 10.85
CA PHE A 15 10.70 10.25 10.12
C PHE A 15 9.52 10.05 11.06
N MET A 16 8.82 11.16 11.35
CA MET A 16 7.46 11.14 11.88
C MET A 16 6.58 10.40 10.88
N ASN A 17 6.50 9.09 11.05
CA ASN A 17 5.57 8.19 10.41
C ASN A 17 4.16 8.66 10.81
N CYS A 18 3.51 9.45 9.95
CA CYS A 18 2.16 9.93 10.19
C CYS A 18 1.25 8.73 10.41
N ALA A 19 0.75 8.59 11.64
CA ALA A 19 0.01 7.43 12.12
C ALA A 19 -1.40 7.27 11.49
N GLY A 20 -1.78 8.16 10.58
CA GLY A 20 -3.02 8.06 9.79
C GLY A 20 -2.76 7.34 8.47
N GLY A 21 -3.57 6.33 8.16
CA GLY A 21 -3.58 5.77 6.81
C GLY A 21 -4.00 6.83 5.78
N ILE A 22 -3.47 6.74 4.57
CA ILE A 22 -3.83 7.58 3.43
C ILE A 22 -5.14 7.07 2.87
N LYS A 23 -6.05 7.98 2.51
CA LYS A 23 -7.31 7.62 1.85
C LYS A 23 -7.05 7.15 0.42
N ILE A 24 -7.82 6.18 -0.04
CA ILE A 24 -7.69 5.67 -1.40
C ILE A 24 -7.95 6.77 -2.43
N ALA A 25 -8.93 7.65 -2.18
CA ALA A 25 -9.19 8.79 -3.05
C ALA A 25 -7.97 9.73 -3.22
N ASP A 26 -7.14 9.91 -2.18
CA ASP A 26 -5.94 10.75 -2.27
C ASP A 26 -4.85 10.09 -3.13
N LEU A 27 -4.77 8.76 -3.07
CA LEU A 27 -3.86 7.97 -3.92
C LEU A 27 -4.29 8.04 -5.40
N GLU A 28 -5.60 7.97 -5.66
CA GLU A 28 -6.18 8.09 -6.99
C GLU A 28 -6.07 9.52 -7.57
N ALA A 29 -6.23 10.55 -6.73
CA ALA A 29 -6.13 11.94 -7.15
C ALA A 29 -4.70 12.38 -7.46
N GLN A 30 -3.69 11.80 -6.80
CA GLN A 30 -2.28 12.20 -6.94
C GLN A 30 -1.35 10.99 -7.12
N PRO A 31 -1.57 10.13 -8.13
CA PRO A 31 -0.87 8.86 -8.23
C PRO A 31 0.64 9.05 -8.38
N GLY A 32 1.08 10.03 -9.19
CA GLY A 32 2.51 10.34 -9.37
C GLY A 32 3.24 10.78 -8.09
N LYS A 33 2.52 11.36 -7.11
CA LYS A 33 3.11 11.76 -5.82
C LYS A 33 3.43 10.57 -4.94
N TYR A 34 2.62 9.51 -5.04
CA TYR A 34 2.71 8.32 -4.21
C TYR A 34 3.36 7.14 -4.93
N ASN A 35 3.62 7.25 -6.23
CA ASN A 35 4.32 6.22 -7.00
C ASN A 35 5.67 5.86 -6.36
N GLU A 36 5.91 4.57 -6.24
CA GLU A 36 7.09 3.95 -5.61
C GLU A 36 7.28 4.32 -4.13
N LYS A 37 6.27 4.92 -3.47
CA LYS A 37 6.30 5.24 -2.04
C LYS A 37 5.57 4.21 -1.22
N GLU A 38 6.06 4.03 0.00
CA GLU A 38 5.36 3.26 1.02
C GLU A 38 4.12 4.03 1.49
N VAL A 39 2.98 3.35 1.42
CA VAL A 39 1.66 3.87 1.79
C VAL A 39 0.98 2.88 2.73
N LYS A 40 0.17 3.43 3.62
CA LYS A 40 -0.65 2.67 4.55
C LYS A 40 -2.11 2.99 4.28
N VAL A 41 -2.93 1.99 4.03
CA VAL A 41 -4.37 2.16 3.74
C VAL A 41 -5.16 1.21 4.64
N LYS A 42 -6.35 1.63 5.07
CA LYS A 42 -7.28 0.80 5.83
C LYS A 42 -8.58 0.70 5.05
N GLY A 43 -9.13 -0.50 4.91
CA GLY A 43 -10.37 -0.71 4.18
C GLY A 43 -10.98 -2.07 4.43
N GLU A 44 -12.16 -2.27 3.88
CA GLU A 44 -12.90 -3.53 3.87
C GLU A 44 -12.70 -4.23 2.53
N VAL A 45 -12.47 -5.54 2.55
CA VAL A 45 -12.33 -6.34 1.32
C VAL A 45 -13.70 -6.49 0.66
N VAL A 46 -13.86 -5.90 -0.53
CA VAL A 46 -15.11 -5.97 -1.30
C VAL A 46 -15.07 -7.06 -2.36
N GLN A 47 -13.88 -7.45 -2.81
CA GLN A 47 -13.68 -8.47 -3.83
C GLN A 47 -12.36 -9.21 -3.65
N THR A 48 -12.37 -10.52 -3.85
CA THR A 48 -11.19 -11.38 -3.81
C THR A 48 -11.08 -12.14 -5.13
N PHE A 49 -9.91 -12.06 -5.78
CA PHE A 49 -9.56 -12.85 -6.94
C PHE A 49 -8.32 -13.68 -6.63
N ALA A 50 -8.44 -15.00 -6.64
CA ALA A 50 -7.35 -15.91 -6.38
C ALA A 50 -7.20 -16.90 -7.53
N VAL A 51 -5.97 -17.15 -7.95
CA VAL A 51 -5.61 -18.18 -8.94
C VAL A 51 -4.78 -19.24 -8.22
N PRO A 52 -5.42 -20.31 -7.70
CA PRO A 52 -4.73 -21.33 -6.89
C PRO A 52 -3.55 -21.98 -7.61
N ILE A 53 -3.67 -22.16 -8.94
CA ILE A 53 -2.65 -22.77 -9.79
C ILE A 53 -1.34 -21.96 -9.80
N LEU A 54 -1.43 -20.63 -9.64
CA LEU A 54 -0.28 -19.72 -9.71
C LEU A 54 0.15 -19.20 -8.34
N SER A 55 -0.52 -19.61 -7.25
CA SER A 55 -0.32 -19.06 -5.90
C SER A 55 -0.38 -17.52 -5.87
N GLN A 56 -1.15 -16.93 -6.77
CA GLN A 56 -1.32 -15.48 -6.89
C GLN A 56 -2.73 -15.09 -6.48
N SER A 57 -2.84 -13.96 -5.79
CA SER A 57 -4.12 -13.37 -5.44
C SER A 57 -4.07 -11.86 -5.54
N LEU A 58 -5.24 -11.27 -5.79
CA LEU A 58 -5.50 -9.85 -5.79
C LEU A 58 -6.79 -9.63 -5.00
N VAL A 59 -6.77 -8.66 -4.10
CA VAL A 59 -7.94 -8.27 -3.34
C VAL A 59 -8.24 -6.81 -3.58
N LYS A 60 -9.52 -6.49 -3.71
CA LYS A 60 -10.00 -5.10 -3.83
C LYS A 60 -10.49 -4.67 -2.45
N ILE A 61 -9.95 -3.57 -1.95
CA ILE A 61 -10.36 -2.98 -0.68
C ILE A 61 -11.06 -1.65 -0.92
N ASP A 62 -12.01 -1.31 -0.05
CA ASP A 62 -12.78 -0.07 -0.03
C ASP A 62 -12.62 0.62 1.34
N ASP A 63 -12.23 1.89 1.35
CA ASP A 63 -12.08 2.69 2.58
C ASP A 63 -13.23 3.69 2.80
N GLY A 64 -14.28 3.62 1.98
CA GLY A 64 -15.39 4.56 1.92
C GLY A 64 -15.13 5.78 1.04
N THR A 65 -13.91 5.96 0.54
CA THR A 65 -13.52 7.09 -0.34
C THR A 65 -13.13 6.65 -1.75
N GLY A 66 -12.66 5.41 -1.89
CA GLY A 66 -12.30 4.82 -3.18
C GLY A 66 -12.02 3.33 -3.03
N GLN A 67 -11.64 2.67 -4.13
CA GLN A 67 -11.34 1.24 -4.12
C GLN A 67 -10.03 0.92 -4.83
N ILE A 68 -9.14 0.17 -4.18
CA ILE A 68 -7.82 -0.16 -4.75
C ILE A 68 -7.53 -1.65 -4.74
N TRP A 69 -6.79 -2.11 -5.76
CA TRP A 69 -6.28 -3.47 -5.83
C TRP A 69 -4.98 -3.61 -5.04
N VAL A 70 -4.94 -4.65 -4.22
CA VAL A 70 -3.82 -5.01 -3.35
C VAL A 70 -3.40 -6.42 -3.70
N LYS A 71 -2.09 -6.63 -3.87
CA LYS A 71 -1.50 -7.97 -3.94
C LYS A 71 -1.04 -8.35 -2.53
N PRO A 72 -1.77 -9.21 -1.80
CA PRO A 72 -1.34 -9.66 -0.49
C PRO A 72 -0.17 -10.65 -0.62
N ASP A 73 0.72 -10.66 0.37
CA ASP A 73 1.96 -11.46 0.34
C ASP A 73 1.75 -12.92 0.76
N ASN A 74 1.00 -13.16 1.85
CA ASN A 74 0.91 -14.49 2.46
C ASN A 74 -0.53 -15.00 2.62
N LYS A 75 -1.41 -14.20 3.23
CA LYS A 75 -2.79 -14.60 3.49
C LYS A 75 -3.72 -13.83 2.58
N VAL A 76 -4.54 -14.55 1.82
CA VAL A 76 -5.63 -13.94 1.04
C VAL A 76 -6.79 -13.65 2.00
N PRO A 77 -7.13 -12.39 2.25
CA PRO A 77 -8.27 -12.05 3.10
C PRO A 77 -9.59 -12.36 2.38
N PHE A 78 -10.62 -12.63 3.18
CA PHE A 78 -11.97 -12.93 2.68
C PHE A 78 -12.76 -11.64 2.49
N LYS A 79 -13.77 -11.69 1.62
CA LYS A 79 -14.71 -10.59 1.45
C LYS A 79 -15.39 -10.27 2.79
N GLY A 80 -15.44 -8.99 3.15
CA GLY A 80 -15.94 -8.47 4.43
C GLY A 80 -14.87 -8.28 5.50
N ASP A 81 -13.64 -8.77 5.29
CA ASP A 81 -12.55 -8.55 6.24
C ASP A 81 -12.11 -7.08 6.23
N LYS A 82 -11.95 -6.50 7.42
CA LYS A 82 -11.35 -5.18 7.59
C LYS A 82 -9.85 -5.32 7.78
N ILE A 83 -9.08 -4.79 6.84
CA ILE A 83 -7.62 -4.96 6.78
C ILE A 83 -6.90 -3.62 6.75
N THR A 84 -5.66 -3.62 7.26
CA THR A 84 -4.71 -2.51 7.11
C THR A 84 -3.57 -3.00 6.23
N VAL A 85 -3.38 -2.36 5.08
CA VAL A 85 -2.35 -2.70 4.10
C VAL A 85 -1.19 -1.74 4.24
N ASN A 86 0.03 -2.26 4.33
CA ASN A 86 1.26 -1.47 4.35
C ASN A 86 2.17 -1.89 3.20
N GLY A 87 2.19 -1.11 2.13
CA GLY A 87 2.94 -1.51 0.94
C GLY A 87 3.37 -0.35 0.08
N THR A 88 4.15 -0.66 -0.95
CA THR A 88 4.59 0.32 -1.94
C THR A 88 3.52 0.48 -3.00
N LEU A 89 3.01 1.71 -3.18
CA LEU A 89 2.14 2.02 -4.31
C LEU A 89 2.98 1.97 -5.59
N LYS A 90 2.58 1.10 -6.52
CA LYS A 90 3.09 1.03 -7.88
C LYS A 90 2.00 1.54 -8.81
N VAL A 91 2.26 2.67 -9.43
CA VAL A 91 1.41 3.23 -10.48
C VAL A 91 1.87 2.62 -11.79
N GLY A 92 0.97 1.94 -12.48
CA GLY A 92 1.28 1.26 -13.74
C GLY A 92 1.71 -0.19 -13.55
N LEU A 93 0.72 -1.07 -13.49
CA LEU A 93 0.89 -2.44 -13.97
C LEU A 93 -0.39 -2.86 -14.69
N THR A 94 -0.34 -2.78 -16.01
CA THR A 94 -1.25 -3.47 -16.92
C THR A 94 -1.13 -4.97 -16.66
N ILE A 95 -2.04 -5.55 -15.89
CA ILE A 95 -2.16 -7.00 -15.76
C ILE A 95 -3.17 -7.45 -16.83
N ALA A 96 -2.75 -8.36 -17.72
CA ALA A 96 -3.60 -8.98 -18.74
C ALA A 96 -4.24 -8.01 -19.77
N ASN A 97 -3.45 -7.10 -20.35
CA ASN A 97 -3.91 -6.17 -21.40
C ASN A 97 -5.03 -5.19 -20.97
N GLN A 98 -5.26 -5.03 -19.67
CA GLN A 98 -6.22 -4.10 -19.10
C GLN A 98 -5.48 -3.03 -18.28
N ASN A 99 -5.76 -1.76 -18.58
CA ASN A 99 -5.19 -0.62 -17.88
C ASN A 99 -5.76 -0.56 -16.45
N LEU A 100 -5.01 -1.09 -15.49
CA LEU A 100 -5.34 -1.02 -14.07
C LEU A 100 -4.38 0.01 -13.45
N GLY A 101 -4.89 1.22 -13.26
CA GLY A 101 -4.09 2.41 -13.00
C GLY A 101 -3.17 2.36 -11.78
N LEU A 102 -3.41 1.50 -10.77
CA LEU A 102 -2.68 1.48 -9.49
C LEU A 102 -2.65 0.08 -8.84
N ILE A 103 -1.48 -0.37 -8.34
CA ILE A 103 -1.30 -1.61 -7.55
C ILE A 103 -0.41 -1.34 -6.34
N ILE A 104 -0.80 -1.73 -5.12
CA ILE A 104 0.07 -1.69 -3.94
C ILE A 104 0.72 -3.07 -3.72
N VAL A 105 2.04 -3.13 -3.52
CA VAL A 105 2.81 -4.34 -3.19
C VAL A 105 3.25 -4.30 -1.72
N GLU A 106 2.74 -5.21 -0.90
CA GLU A 106 3.09 -5.30 0.52
C GLU A 106 4.54 -5.77 0.74
N LYS A 107 5.22 -5.28 1.79
CA LYS A 107 6.56 -5.75 2.19
C LYS A 107 6.47 -6.60 3.45
N GLU A 108 7.23 -7.70 3.44
CA GLU A 108 7.43 -8.65 4.53
C GLU A 108 7.70 -7.94 5.86
N LYS A 109 6.96 -8.33 6.90
CA LYS A 109 7.33 -8.01 8.29
C LYS A 109 8.34 -9.05 8.76
N LYS A 110 9.57 -8.61 9.06
CA LYS A 110 10.48 -9.36 9.92
C LYS A 110 10.01 -9.37 11.36
#